data_AF-C4YAX7-F1
#
_entry.id   AF-C4YAX7-F1
#
_cell.length_a   1.000
_cell.length_b   1.000
_cell.length_c   1.000
_cell.angle_alpha   90.00
_cell.angle_beta   90.00
_cell.angle_gamma   90.00
#
_symmetry.space_group_name_H-M   'P 1'
#
loop_
_entity.id
_entity.type
_entity.pdbx_description
1 polymer ?
#
loop_
_entity_poly.entity_id
_entity_poly.type
_entity_poly.pdbx_seq_one_letter_code
_entity_poly.pdbx_strand_id
1 'polypeptide(L)'
;MHTGHICAPTSAFTTTMRLFETGHDELVHDIKYDFYGRHVATASSDQHVKVFDLDPDSAAWVLNDSWKAHDSSVLKVSWAHPEFACAQLLASCSYDRSVKVWQESPEELHGSGRRWARLATLAVESYGPIYDVQFAPPHLGLKLACVGADGIVRVYESPEPADLSVWSLTAEIPILTSQLPTKSLQSSFCIEWCPAKFCAREMFAVVALDQGFVYCAREQDAPEDTPRFAKLCDLPEHNGLIRSVSWAPSMGRSYHLIATGCKDGYIRIFKAVEHDNSLKMDVVAELNDHGSEVWRVQWNPTGTILSSAGDDGKVRLWKCNYMNEWQCMSEINTSNGVEQPGTDDPESAQFRSPAP
;
A
#
# COMPACT_ATOMS: atom_id res chain seq x y z
N MET A 1 38.01 -16.64 -48.83
CA MET A 1 37.25 -17.47 -47.86
C MET A 1 37.72 -17.11 -46.46
N HIS A 2 37.04 -16.16 -45.82
CA HIS A 2 37.19 -15.88 -44.39
C HIS A 2 35.77 -15.68 -43.85
N THR A 3 35.22 -16.74 -43.29
CA THR A 3 33.91 -16.75 -42.61
C THR A 3 34.14 -16.27 -41.18
N GLY A 4 33.80 -15.00 -40.91
CA GLY A 4 33.71 -14.49 -39.55
C GLY A 4 32.49 -15.08 -38.86
N HIS A 5 32.72 -15.95 -37.88
CA HIS A 5 31.68 -16.40 -36.96
C HIS A 5 31.27 -15.23 -36.08
N ILE A 6 30.03 -14.78 -36.25
CA ILE A 6 29.36 -13.87 -35.32
C ILE A 6 29.02 -14.72 -34.09
N CYS A 7 29.74 -14.51 -32.99
CA CYS A 7 29.31 -15.05 -31.69
C CYS A 7 27.94 -14.45 -31.35
N ALA A 8 26.93 -15.30 -31.25
CA ALA A 8 25.67 -14.93 -30.63
C ALA A 8 25.92 -14.55 -29.15
N PRO A 9 25.23 -13.55 -28.60
CA PRO A 9 25.29 -13.28 -27.17
C PRO A 9 24.72 -14.49 -26.42
N THR A 10 25.61 -15.18 -25.71
CA THR A 10 25.27 -16.26 -24.78
C THR A 10 24.56 -15.67 -23.55
N SER A 11 23.60 -16.44 -23.04
CA SER A 11 22.81 -16.24 -21.81
C SER A 11 21.91 -15.00 -21.75
N ALA A 12 20.64 -15.20 -22.15
CA ALA A 12 19.55 -14.53 -21.47
C ALA A 12 19.59 -14.95 -20.00
N PHE A 13 19.90 -14.01 -19.10
CA PHE A 13 19.67 -14.20 -17.67
C PHE A 13 18.16 -14.27 -17.47
N THR A 14 17.60 -15.47 -17.50
CA THR A 14 16.33 -15.74 -16.83
C THR A 14 16.61 -15.71 -15.34
N THR A 15 16.59 -14.51 -14.75
CA THR A 15 16.56 -14.35 -13.30
C THR A 15 15.23 -14.96 -12.83
N THR A 16 15.27 -16.22 -12.43
CA THR A 16 14.15 -16.87 -11.74
C THR A 16 13.99 -16.15 -10.40
N MET A 17 12.94 -15.34 -10.29
CA MET A 17 12.56 -14.70 -9.02
C MET A 17 12.34 -15.80 -7.99
N ARG A 18 13.14 -15.79 -6.91
CA ARG A 18 12.99 -16.75 -5.81
C ARG A 18 12.11 -16.16 -4.74
N LEU A 19 11.22 -17.00 -4.21
CA LEU A 19 10.49 -16.69 -2.98
C LEU A 19 11.51 -16.60 -1.84
N PHE A 20 11.31 -15.64 -0.93
CA PHE A 20 12.07 -15.55 0.31
C PHE A 20 11.10 -15.54 1.49
N GLU A 21 11.53 -16.14 2.60
CA GLU A 21 10.74 -16.19 3.82
C GLU A 21 10.95 -14.91 4.62
N THR A 22 9.86 -14.30 5.08
CA THR A 22 9.91 -13.11 5.93
C THR A 22 10.33 -13.44 7.37
N GLY A 23 10.16 -14.71 7.78
CA GLY A 23 10.42 -15.18 9.13
C GLY A 23 9.50 -14.56 10.19
N HIS A 24 8.33 -14.05 9.80
CA HIS A 24 7.30 -13.63 10.76
C HIS A 24 6.58 -14.87 11.34
N ASP A 25 6.25 -14.83 12.63
CA ASP A 25 5.58 -15.95 13.32
C ASP A 25 4.06 -15.95 13.08
N GLU A 26 3.52 -14.82 12.65
CA GLU A 26 2.09 -14.56 12.47
C GLU A 26 1.81 -13.92 11.10
N LEU A 27 0.52 -13.69 10.82
CA LEU A 27 0.03 -13.11 9.56
C LEU A 27 0.67 -11.74 9.25
N VAL A 28 1.19 -11.61 8.03
CA VAL A 28 1.69 -10.34 7.46
C VAL A 28 0.51 -9.56 6.88
N HIS A 29 0.34 -8.31 7.32
CA HIS A 29 -0.79 -7.45 6.92
C HIS A 29 -0.47 -6.49 5.77
N ASP A 30 0.78 -6.02 5.71
CA ASP A 30 1.21 -5.03 4.73
C ASP A 30 2.67 -5.18 4.36
N ILE A 31 2.96 -4.84 3.10
CA ILE A 31 4.28 -4.86 2.50
C ILE A 31 4.41 -3.58 1.67
N LYS A 32 5.45 -2.79 1.91
CA LYS A 32 5.71 -1.56 1.15
C LYS A 32 7.17 -1.45 0.75
N TYR A 33 7.37 -1.12 -0.51
CA TYR A 33 8.66 -0.70 -1.05
C TYR A 33 8.99 0.73 -0.61
N ASP A 34 10.28 1.01 -0.46
CA ASP A 34 10.79 2.36 -0.41
C ASP A 34 10.67 3.07 -1.78
N PHE A 35 11.05 4.34 -1.81
CA PHE A 35 11.00 5.15 -3.02
C PHE A 35 11.84 4.58 -4.18
N TYR A 36 12.98 3.94 -3.88
CA TYR A 36 13.90 3.41 -4.89
C TYR A 36 13.63 1.95 -5.27
N GLY A 37 12.72 1.27 -4.59
CA GLY A 37 12.43 -0.16 -4.77
C GLY A 37 13.57 -1.07 -4.33
N ARG A 38 14.45 -0.61 -3.43
CA ARG A 38 15.61 -1.35 -2.90
C ARG A 38 15.40 -1.86 -1.48
N HIS A 39 14.43 -1.29 -0.76
CA HIS A 39 14.08 -1.71 0.59
C HIS A 39 12.61 -2.10 0.63
N VAL A 40 12.29 -3.12 1.42
CA VAL A 40 10.92 -3.56 1.67
C VAL A 40 10.69 -3.61 3.17
N ALA A 41 9.63 -2.96 3.62
CA ALA A 41 9.14 -3.09 4.99
C ALA A 41 7.94 -4.04 5.02
N THR A 42 7.90 -4.91 6.03
CA THR A 42 6.79 -5.82 6.30
C THR A 42 6.24 -5.57 7.70
N ALA A 43 4.92 -5.62 7.84
CA ALA A 43 4.21 -5.48 9.10
C ALA A 43 3.35 -6.71 9.38
N SER A 44 3.37 -7.18 10.64
CA SER A 44 2.74 -8.44 11.03
C SER A 44 1.98 -8.35 12.36
N SER A 45 1.08 -9.32 12.57
CA SER A 45 0.40 -9.58 13.82
C SER A 45 1.33 -9.96 14.98
N ASP A 46 2.57 -10.41 14.70
CA ASP A 46 3.58 -10.74 15.70
C ASP A 46 4.18 -9.50 16.41
N GLN A 47 3.61 -8.31 16.15
CA GLN A 47 4.02 -7.03 16.74
C GLN A 47 5.38 -6.52 16.23
N HIS A 48 5.96 -7.17 15.23
CA HIS A 48 7.23 -6.79 14.64
C HIS A 48 7.05 -6.07 13.31
N VAL A 49 7.99 -5.17 13.05
CA VAL A 49 8.28 -4.65 11.72
C VAL A 49 9.63 -5.20 11.31
N LYS A 50 9.73 -5.66 10.07
CA LYS A 50 10.99 -6.10 9.47
C LYS A 50 11.27 -5.29 8.23
N VAL A 51 12.54 -4.99 8.02
CA VAL A 51 13.03 -4.34 6.79
C VAL A 51 13.98 -5.29 6.11
N PHE A 52 13.87 -5.38 4.79
CA PHE A 52 14.72 -6.19 3.93
C PHE A 52 15.37 -5.29 2.88
N ASP A 53 16.65 -5.54 2.61
CA ASP A 53 17.43 -4.87 1.58
C ASP A 53 17.58 -5.79 0.38
N LEU A 54 17.50 -5.21 -0.81
CA LEU A 54 17.80 -5.90 -2.05
C LEU A 54 19.32 -5.86 -2.29
N ASP A 55 19.97 -7.02 -2.21
CA ASP A 55 21.37 -7.16 -2.56
C ASP A 55 21.54 -7.01 -4.09
N PRO A 56 22.30 -6.01 -4.58
CA PRO A 56 22.47 -5.77 -6.01
C PRO A 56 23.21 -6.91 -6.73
N ASP A 57 24.06 -7.66 -6.04
CA ASP A 57 24.89 -8.69 -6.67
C ASP A 57 24.15 -10.02 -6.80
N SER A 58 23.45 -10.44 -5.74
CA SER A 58 22.70 -11.69 -5.73
C SER A 58 21.24 -11.55 -6.19
N ALA A 59 20.74 -10.31 -6.31
CA ALA A 59 19.32 -10.00 -6.51
C ALA A 59 18.39 -10.68 -5.48
N ALA A 60 18.93 -10.98 -4.29
CA ALA A 60 18.20 -11.59 -3.19
C ALA A 60 17.80 -10.54 -2.15
N TRP A 61 16.66 -10.77 -1.50
CA TRP A 61 16.23 -9.99 -0.35
C TRP A 61 16.92 -10.50 0.91
N VAL A 62 17.64 -9.62 1.60
CA VAL A 62 18.37 -9.91 2.84
C VAL A 62 17.74 -9.13 3.97
N LEU A 63 17.58 -9.75 5.14
CA LEU A 63 17.05 -9.07 6.31
C LEU A 63 18.00 -7.93 6.74
N ASN A 64 17.49 -6.70 6.73
CA ASN A 64 18.19 -5.53 7.25
C ASN A 64 18.06 -5.49 8.77
N ASP A 65 16.83 -5.46 9.29
CA ASP A 65 16.58 -5.54 10.72
C ASP A 65 15.17 -6.05 11.03
N SER A 66 14.99 -6.53 12.26
CA SER A 66 13.73 -7.02 12.80
C SER A 66 13.60 -6.57 14.25
N TRP A 67 12.58 -5.78 14.58
CA TRP A 67 12.38 -5.27 15.92
C TRP A 67 10.91 -5.29 16.32
N LYS A 68 10.66 -5.37 17.64
CA LYS A 68 9.33 -5.23 18.20
C LYS A 68 8.91 -3.76 18.12
N ALA A 69 7.96 -3.46 17.24
CA ALA A 69 7.54 -2.10 16.96
C ALA A 69 6.40 -1.62 17.87
N HIS A 70 5.43 -2.49 18.13
CA HIS A 70 4.18 -2.17 18.81
C HIS A 70 3.83 -3.19 19.90
N ASP A 71 2.78 -2.90 20.69
CA ASP A 71 2.27 -3.81 21.72
C ASP A 71 1.07 -4.66 21.24
N SER A 72 0.70 -4.51 19.98
CA SER A 72 -0.36 -5.27 19.31
C SER A 72 -0.07 -5.41 17.82
N SER A 73 -0.97 -6.06 17.07
CA SER A 73 -0.80 -6.32 15.63
C SER A 73 -0.49 -5.05 14.85
N VAL A 74 0.56 -5.09 14.03
CA VAL A 74 0.93 -3.99 13.13
C VAL A 74 0.18 -4.16 11.82
N LEU A 75 -0.62 -3.17 11.44
CA LEU A 75 -1.55 -3.31 10.31
C LEU A 75 -0.97 -2.75 9.02
N LYS A 76 -0.31 -1.58 9.08
CA LYS A 76 0.21 -0.86 7.91
C LYS A 76 1.54 -0.22 8.18
N VAL A 77 2.32 -0.07 7.10
CA VAL A 77 3.59 0.64 7.08
C VAL A 77 3.60 1.64 5.93
N SER A 78 4.33 2.75 6.10
CA SER A 78 4.52 3.73 5.03
C SER A 78 5.93 4.30 5.12
N TRP A 79 6.60 4.39 3.97
CA TRP A 79 7.90 5.07 3.85
C TRP A 79 7.69 6.56 3.63
N ALA A 80 8.55 7.39 4.22
CA ALA A 80 8.60 8.81 3.87
C ALA A 80 9.45 9.00 2.60
N HIS A 81 9.33 10.17 1.97
CA HIS A 81 10.18 10.51 0.84
C HIS A 81 11.63 10.75 1.30
N PRO A 82 12.65 10.27 0.56
CA PRO A 82 14.07 10.37 0.96
C PRO A 82 14.62 11.80 1.02
N GLU A 83 13.85 12.82 0.63
CA GLU A 83 14.30 14.22 0.72
C GLU A 83 14.25 14.80 2.14
N PHE A 84 13.43 14.22 3.02
CA PHE A 84 13.17 14.78 4.35
C PHE A 84 14.21 14.39 5.39
N ALA A 85 14.96 13.32 5.14
CA ALA A 85 15.96 12.83 6.06
C ALA A 85 17.14 12.21 5.30
N CYS A 86 18.33 12.38 5.85
CA CYS A 86 19.54 11.71 5.36
C CYS A 86 19.43 10.17 5.51
N ALA A 87 18.69 9.72 6.52
CA ALA A 87 18.38 8.32 6.75
C ALA A 87 16.92 8.02 6.42
N GLN A 88 16.62 6.75 6.20
CA GLN A 88 15.27 6.31 5.86
C GLN A 88 14.30 6.53 7.03
N LEU A 89 13.08 6.95 6.68
CA LEU A 89 11.98 7.14 7.63
C LEU A 89 10.83 6.20 7.31
N LEU A 90 10.31 5.57 8.37
CA LEU A 90 9.21 4.63 8.29
C LEU A 90 8.15 4.99 9.34
N ALA A 91 6.88 4.93 8.95
CA ALA A 91 5.76 5.00 9.86
C ALA A 91 5.08 3.64 9.93
N SER A 92 4.62 3.25 11.12
CA SER A 92 3.82 2.04 11.33
C SER A 92 2.58 2.36 12.15
N CYS A 93 1.46 1.71 11.86
CA CYS A 93 0.25 1.80 12.67
C CYS A 93 -0.16 0.44 13.21
N SER A 94 -0.86 0.46 14.35
CA SER A 94 -1.19 -0.76 15.06
C SER A 94 -2.59 -0.71 15.69
N TYR A 95 -3.07 -1.91 16.01
CA TYR A 95 -4.24 -2.13 16.83
C TYR A 95 -4.07 -1.59 18.27
N ASP A 96 -2.84 -1.28 18.70
CA ASP A 96 -2.54 -0.63 19.99
C ASP A 96 -2.99 0.84 20.08
N ARG A 97 -3.60 1.36 19.00
CA ARG A 97 -4.13 2.72 18.85
C ARG A 97 -3.06 3.79 18.66
N SER A 98 -1.84 3.39 18.35
CA SER A 98 -0.73 4.32 18.12
C SER A 98 -0.21 4.23 16.69
N VAL A 99 0.38 5.34 16.26
CA VAL A 99 1.24 5.40 15.08
C VAL A 99 2.65 5.71 15.58
N LYS A 100 3.66 4.97 15.10
CA LYS A 100 5.06 5.20 15.47
C LYS A 100 5.85 5.59 14.25
N VAL A 101 6.76 6.55 14.42
CA VAL A 101 7.71 6.98 13.40
C VAL A 101 9.09 6.51 13.78
N TRP A 102 9.78 5.91 12.83
CA TRP A 102 11.07 5.24 12.98
C TRP A 102 12.09 5.85 12.01
N GLN A 103 13.33 5.93 12.45
CA GLN A 103 14.46 6.36 11.64
C GLN A 103 15.54 5.28 11.63
N GLU A 104 16.06 4.96 10.46
CA GLU A 104 17.20 4.07 10.32
C GLU A 104 18.47 4.75 10.85
N SER A 105 19.27 4.00 11.59
CA SER A 105 20.61 4.38 12.05
C SER A 105 21.64 3.49 11.35
N PRO A 106 22.25 3.93 10.23
CA PRO A 106 23.15 3.09 9.43
C PRO A 106 24.42 2.62 10.15
N GLU A 107 24.74 3.23 11.30
CA GLU A 107 25.88 2.86 12.16
C GLU A 107 25.65 1.52 12.88
N GLU A 108 24.39 1.12 13.07
CA GLU A 108 24.02 -0.13 13.72
C GLU A 108 24.07 -1.32 12.76
N LEU A 109 24.49 -2.48 13.28
CA LEU A 109 24.62 -3.70 12.51
C LEU A 109 23.24 -4.22 12.06
N HIS A 110 23.22 -4.88 10.88
CA HIS A 110 22.03 -5.59 10.41
C HIS A 110 21.63 -6.69 11.40
N GLY A 111 20.33 -6.86 11.63
CA GLY A 111 19.78 -7.86 12.56
C GLY A 111 20.05 -7.58 14.04
N SER A 112 20.49 -6.37 14.39
CA SER A 112 20.74 -5.98 15.79
C SER A 112 19.45 -5.78 16.60
N GLY A 113 18.31 -5.58 15.93
CA GLY A 113 17.04 -5.15 16.52
C GLY A 113 17.04 -3.71 17.03
N ARG A 114 18.11 -2.95 16.73
CA ARG A 114 18.33 -1.57 17.22
C ARG A 114 18.60 -0.58 16.10
N ARG A 115 18.65 -1.04 14.85
CA ARG A 115 18.96 -0.20 13.70
C ARG A 115 17.87 0.83 13.45
N TRP A 116 16.64 0.52 13.85
CA TRP A 116 15.50 1.42 13.72
C TRP A 116 15.16 2.05 15.07
N ALA A 117 15.49 3.34 15.20
CA ALA A 117 15.21 4.12 16.39
C ALA A 117 13.81 4.75 16.31
N ARG A 118 13.03 4.63 17.37
CA ARG A 118 11.71 5.28 17.46
C ARG A 118 11.89 6.77 17.75
N LEU A 119 11.39 7.62 16.85
CA LEU A 119 11.42 9.07 17.00
C LEU A 119 10.19 9.62 17.70
N ALA A 120 9.01 9.15 17.30
CA ALA A 120 7.75 9.69 17.78
C ALA A 120 6.69 8.60 17.98
N THR A 121 5.73 8.87 18.86
CA THR A 121 4.49 8.10 19.00
C THR A 121 3.32 9.08 18.89
N LEU A 122 2.51 8.89 17.85
CA LEU A 122 1.39 9.74 17.45
C LEU A 122 0.06 9.00 17.68
N ALA A 123 -1.05 9.71 17.46
CA ALA A 123 -2.41 9.20 17.65
C ALA A 123 -2.73 8.72 19.08
N VAL A 124 -2.00 9.20 20.10
CA VAL A 124 -2.22 8.87 21.51
C VAL A 124 -3.64 9.24 21.99
N GLU A 125 -4.26 10.21 21.32
CA GLU A 125 -5.63 10.67 21.57
C GLU A 125 -6.71 9.75 20.97
N SER A 126 -6.33 8.78 20.13
CA SER A 126 -7.30 7.90 19.48
C SER A 126 -7.90 6.90 20.48
N TYR A 127 -9.22 6.75 20.40
CA TYR A 127 -9.98 5.84 21.25
C TYR A 127 -10.09 4.41 20.65
N GLY A 128 -9.59 4.19 19.44
CA GLY A 128 -9.71 2.93 18.70
C GLY A 128 -8.47 2.56 17.89
N PRO A 129 -8.40 1.32 17.35
CA PRO A 129 -7.25 0.87 16.58
C PRO A 129 -7.06 1.70 15.31
N ILE A 130 -5.81 1.90 14.89
CA ILE A 130 -5.46 2.64 13.68
C ILE A 130 -5.27 1.64 12.53
N TYR A 131 -6.09 1.78 11.49
CA TYR A 131 -6.15 0.81 10.38
C TYR A 131 -5.23 1.16 9.22
N ASP A 132 -4.98 2.46 8.99
CA ASP A 132 -4.13 2.90 7.89
C ASP A 132 -3.34 4.15 8.23
N VAL A 133 -2.16 4.24 7.62
CA VAL A 133 -1.20 5.32 7.81
C VAL A 133 -0.47 5.59 6.50
N GLN A 134 -0.39 6.85 6.10
CA GLN A 134 0.30 7.22 4.88
C GLN A 134 0.98 8.59 4.95
N PHE A 135 2.23 8.62 4.52
CA PHE A 135 2.94 9.87 4.29
C PHE A 135 2.33 10.64 3.11
N ALA A 136 2.26 11.96 3.26
CA ALA A 136 1.84 12.83 2.19
C ALA A 136 2.94 12.93 1.11
N PRO A 137 2.58 13.33 -0.12
CA PRO A 137 3.53 13.62 -1.16
C PRO A 137 4.58 14.66 -0.74
N PRO A 138 5.84 14.54 -1.22
CA PRO A 138 6.97 15.37 -0.77
C PRO A 138 6.76 16.88 -0.92
N HIS A 139 6.07 17.29 -2.00
CA HIS A 139 5.82 18.71 -2.28
C HIS A 139 4.92 19.40 -1.25
N LEU A 140 4.25 18.65 -0.36
CA LEU A 140 3.40 19.18 0.72
C LEU A 140 4.14 19.31 2.06
N GLY A 141 5.43 18.98 2.09
CA GLY A 141 6.21 18.86 3.31
C GLY A 141 6.05 17.51 4.00
N LEU A 142 6.70 17.37 5.16
CA LEU A 142 6.66 16.13 5.93
C LEU A 142 5.35 16.05 6.73
N LYS A 143 4.32 15.48 6.08
CA LYS A 143 3.01 15.23 6.66
C LYS A 143 2.70 13.74 6.69
N LEU A 144 1.92 13.33 7.68
CA LEU A 144 1.49 11.96 7.89
C LEU A 144 0.00 11.96 8.23
N ALA A 145 -0.81 11.20 7.49
CA ALA A 145 -2.21 11.01 7.85
C ALA A 145 -2.44 9.59 8.36
N CYS A 146 -3.36 9.45 9.31
CA CYS A 146 -3.82 8.17 9.78
C CYS A 146 -5.34 8.16 9.98
N VAL A 147 -5.93 6.98 9.90
CA VAL A 147 -7.37 6.76 10.10
C VAL A 147 -7.60 5.64 11.10
N GLY A 148 -8.43 5.94 12.10
CA GLY A 148 -8.77 5.03 13.19
C GLY A 148 -10.19 4.49 13.11
N ALA A 149 -10.46 3.46 13.91
CA ALA A 149 -11.79 2.90 14.12
C ALA A 149 -12.78 3.89 14.78
N ASP A 150 -12.25 4.95 15.38
CA ASP A 150 -13.02 6.07 15.91
C ASP A 150 -13.69 6.90 14.79
N GLY A 151 -13.38 6.62 13.52
CA GLY A 151 -13.96 7.33 12.40
C GLY A 151 -13.46 8.77 12.32
N ILE A 152 -12.22 9.00 12.77
CA ILE A 152 -11.55 10.30 12.68
C ILE A 152 -10.25 10.12 11.90
N VAL A 153 -10.07 10.97 10.89
CA VAL A 153 -8.80 11.10 10.17
C VAL A 153 -7.98 12.18 10.87
N ARG A 154 -6.72 11.84 11.19
CA ARG A 154 -5.78 12.78 11.81
C ARG A 154 -4.63 13.03 10.86
N VAL A 155 -4.31 14.30 10.67
CA VAL A 155 -3.16 14.74 9.86
C VAL A 155 -2.15 15.38 10.78
N TYR A 156 -0.93 14.85 10.77
CA TYR A 156 0.21 15.34 11.51
C TYR A 156 1.20 16.01 10.55
N GLU A 157 1.80 17.11 10.97
CA GLU A 157 2.82 17.85 10.23
C GLU A 157 4.03 18.05 11.14
N SER A 158 5.23 17.74 10.62
CA SER A 158 6.48 18.07 11.29
C SER A 158 6.85 19.52 10.98
N PRO A 159 6.90 20.42 11.97
CA PRO A 159 7.16 21.84 11.74
C PRO A 159 8.61 22.12 11.34
N GLU A 160 9.54 21.27 11.79
CA GLU A 160 10.97 21.42 11.56
C GLU A 160 11.56 20.10 11.02
N PRO A 161 11.94 20.05 9.73
CA PRO A 161 12.56 18.85 9.14
C PRO A 161 13.88 18.41 9.81
N ALA A 162 14.50 19.28 10.62
CA ALA A 162 15.70 18.96 11.36
C ALA A 162 15.43 18.12 12.63
N ASP A 163 14.26 18.29 13.25
CA ASP A 163 13.84 17.53 14.44
C ASP A 163 12.59 16.71 14.14
N LEU A 164 12.84 15.45 13.80
CA LEU A 164 11.82 14.49 13.39
C LEU A 164 11.11 13.83 14.59
N SER A 165 11.46 14.22 15.82
CA SER A 165 10.79 13.76 17.03
C SER A 165 9.49 14.52 17.31
N VAL A 166 9.39 15.77 16.81
CA VAL A 166 8.25 16.65 17.06
C VAL A 166 7.28 16.60 15.87
N TRP A 167 6.03 16.26 16.18
CA TRP A 167 4.93 16.19 15.24
C TRP A 167 3.74 16.94 15.80
N SER A 168 3.21 17.89 15.04
CA SER A 168 2.05 18.68 15.43
C SER A 168 0.78 18.10 14.82
N LEU A 169 -0.29 17.97 15.60
CA LEU A 169 -1.60 17.60 15.07
C LEU A 169 -2.21 18.81 14.38
N THR A 170 -2.49 18.63 13.10
CA THR A 170 -2.78 19.74 12.19
C THR A 170 -4.24 19.78 11.78
N ALA A 171 -4.89 18.62 11.69
CA ALA A 171 -6.31 18.51 11.42
C ALA A 171 -6.87 17.22 12.02
N GLU A 172 -8.08 17.33 12.55
CA GLU A 172 -8.94 16.20 12.90
C GLU A 172 -10.23 16.29 12.10
N ILE A 173 -10.56 15.23 11.36
CA ILE A 173 -11.68 15.21 10.44
C ILE A 173 -12.57 14.04 10.82
N PRO A 174 -13.74 14.27 11.46
CA PRO A 174 -14.69 13.22 11.73
C PRO A 174 -15.36 12.79 10.42
N ILE A 175 -15.12 11.54 10.00
CA ILE A 175 -15.69 10.95 8.78
C ILE A 175 -16.98 10.17 9.07
N LEU A 176 -17.10 9.57 10.27
CA LEU A 176 -18.30 8.85 10.70
C LEU A 176 -19.02 9.62 11.82
N THR A 177 -20.12 10.28 11.51
CA THR A 177 -20.84 11.12 12.49
C THR A 177 -21.98 10.39 13.21
N SER A 178 -22.50 9.28 12.68
CA SER A 178 -23.76 8.70 13.17
C SER A 178 -23.68 7.32 13.83
N GLN A 179 -22.72 6.45 13.49
CA GLN A 179 -22.63 5.11 14.10
C GLN A 179 -21.18 4.64 14.09
N LEU A 180 -20.56 4.54 15.28
CA LEU A 180 -19.28 3.85 15.43
C LEU A 180 -19.50 2.36 15.12
N PRO A 181 -18.57 1.68 14.42
CA PRO A 181 -18.69 0.27 14.12
C PRO A 181 -18.98 -0.54 15.39
N THR A 182 -20.04 -1.33 15.38
CA THR A 182 -20.30 -2.26 16.49
C THR A 182 -19.15 -3.26 16.60
N LYS A 183 -18.75 -3.59 17.83
CA LYS A 183 -17.56 -4.43 18.14
C LYS A 183 -17.55 -5.83 17.49
N SER A 184 -18.64 -6.24 16.83
CA SER A 184 -18.83 -7.56 16.22
C SER A 184 -18.78 -7.59 14.69
N LEU A 185 -18.62 -6.46 14.00
CA LEU A 185 -18.53 -6.42 12.53
C LEU A 185 -17.10 -6.11 12.04
N GLN A 186 -16.75 -6.74 10.91
CA GLN A 186 -15.52 -6.41 10.18
C GLN A 186 -15.53 -4.91 9.84
N SER A 187 -14.45 -4.22 10.22
CA SER A 187 -14.25 -2.80 9.91
C SER A 187 -13.10 -2.66 8.92
N SER A 188 -13.21 -1.70 8.00
CA SER A 188 -12.19 -1.41 7.00
C SER A 188 -12.07 0.09 6.87
N PHE A 189 -10.85 0.60 6.98
CA PHE A 189 -10.55 2.00 6.76
C PHE A 189 -9.25 2.10 5.98
N CYS A 190 -9.22 3.01 5.00
CA CYS A 190 -8.04 3.25 4.19
C CYS A 190 -7.91 4.74 3.89
N ILE A 191 -6.69 5.20 3.69
CA ILE A 191 -6.40 6.58 3.29
C ILE A 191 -5.38 6.57 2.16
N GLU A 192 -5.65 7.34 1.10
CA GLU A 192 -4.68 7.57 0.05
C GLU A 192 -4.58 9.04 -0.35
N TRP A 193 -3.39 9.63 -0.25
CA TRP A 193 -3.11 10.98 -0.76
C TRP A 193 -3.12 11.05 -2.28
N CYS A 194 -3.48 12.21 -2.82
CA CYS A 194 -3.30 12.52 -4.24
C CYS A 194 -1.81 12.74 -4.53
N PRO A 195 -1.14 11.87 -5.32
CA PRO A 195 0.28 12.02 -5.62
C PRO A 195 0.62 13.15 -6.61
N ALA A 196 -0.40 13.81 -7.17
CA ALA A 196 -0.21 14.79 -8.24
C ALA A 196 0.43 16.08 -7.73
N LYS A 197 1.67 16.35 -8.15
CA LYS A 197 2.42 17.57 -7.79
C LYS A 197 1.78 18.87 -8.30
N PHE A 198 1.09 18.82 -9.45
CA PHE A 198 0.51 19.98 -10.10
C PHE A 198 -1.00 20.11 -9.86
N CYS A 199 -1.50 19.55 -8.77
CA CYS A 199 -2.86 19.82 -8.35
C CYS A 199 -2.95 21.19 -7.67
N ALA A 200 -4.05 21.91 -7.88
CA ALA A 200 -4.26 23.22 -7.29
C ALA A 200 -4.31 23.18 -5.75
N ARG A 201 -4.73 22.03 -5.18
CA ARG A 201 -4.91 21.86 -3.74
C ARG A 201 -4.46 20.49 -3.26
N GLU A 202 -4.13 20.41 -1.97
CA GLU A 202 -3.86 19.14 -1.32
C GLU A 202 -5.15 18.32 -1.27
N MET A 203 -5.13 17.09 -1.76
CA MET A 203 -6.29 16.20 -1.73
C MET A 203 -5.90 14.82 -1.25
N PHE A 204 -6.84 14.13 -0.62
CA PHE A 204 -6.71 12.72 -0.29
C PHE A 204 -8.08 12.06 -0.28
N ALA A 205 -8.10 10.76 -0.59
CA ALA A 205 -9.26 9.91 -0.52
C ALA A 205 -9.23 9.15 0.80
N VAL A 206 -10.39 9.02 1.44
CA VAL A 206 -10.58 8.25 2.66
C VAL A 206 -11.70 7.28 2.41
N VAL A 207 -11.54 6.07 2.91
CA VAL A 207 -12.55 5.04 2.91
C VAL A 207 -12.87 4.68 4.35
N ALA A 208 -14.16 4.60 4.66
CA ALA A 208 -14.69 4.11 5.92
C ALA A 208 -15.82 3.12 5.64
N LEU A 209 -15.57 1.87 5.96
CA LEU A 209 -16.50 0.76 5.76
C LEU A 209 -16.88 0.58 4.28
N ASP A 210 -18.12 0.90 3.92
CA ASP A 210 -18.71 0.85 2.58
C ASP A 210 -18.77 2.23 1.91
N GLN A 211 -18.35 3.29 2.60
CA GLN A 211 -18.37 4.66 2.11
C GLN A 211 -16.96 5.15 1.80
N GLY A 212 -16.84 5.98 0.77
CA GLY A 212 -15.61 6.67 0.42
C GLY A 212 -15.84 8.16 0.22
N PHE A 213 -14.87 8.95 0.62
CA PHE A 213 -14.92 10.40 0.61
C PHE A 213 -13.62 10.97 0.05
N VAL A 214 -13.70 12.05 -0.71
CA VAL A 214 -12.52 12.82 -1.13
C VAL A 214 -12.53 14.15 -0.38
N TYR A 215 -11.42 14.45 0.29
CA TYR A 215 -11.21 15.70 1.00
C TYR A 215 -10.19 16.56 0.25
N CYS A 216 -10.37 17.88 0.31
CA CYS A 216 -9.41 18.85 -0.17
C CYS A 216 -9.04 19.85 0.92
N ALA A 217 -7.79 20.32 0.91
CA ALA A 217 -7.36 21.42 1.77
C ALA A 217 -8.13 22.70 1.42
N ARG A 218 -8.39 23.51 2.45
CA ARG A 218 -8.96 24.85 2.30
C ARG A 218 -8.02 25.75 1.50
N GLU A 219 -8.59 26.73 0.81
CA GLU A 219 -7.80 27.80 0.19
C GLU A 219 -7.15 28.69 1.26
N GLN A 220 -6.02 29.30 0.91
CA GLN A 220 -5.28 30.19 1.83
C GLN A 220 -6.10 31.43 2.23
N ASP A 221 -7.02 31.89 1.38
CA ASP A 221 -7.88 33.05 1.62
C ASP A 221 -9.20 32.71 2.32
N ALA A 222 -9.40 31.44 2.73
CA ALA A 222 -10.62 31.01 3.40
C ALA A 222 -10.70 31.58 4.84
N PRO A 223 -11.90 31.88 5.36
CA PRO A 223 -12.08 32.34 6.73
C PRO A 223 -11.43 31.40 7.74
N GLU A 224 -10.83 31.94 8.80
CA GLU A 224 -10.08 31.15 9.79
C GLU A 224 -10.92 30.04 10.45
N ASP A 225 -12.23 30.28 10.57
CA ASP A 225 -13.24 29.36 11.13
C ASP A 225 -13.58 28.16 10.22
N THR A 226 -13.05 28.13 8.99
CA THR A 226 -13.23 26.99 8.07
C THR A 226 -12.27 25.85 8.43
N PRO A 227 -12.77 24.59 8.47
CA PRO A 227 -11.91 23.44 8.74
C PRO A 227 -10.80 23.36 7.70
N ARG A 228 -9.59 22.96 8.13
CA ARG A 228 -8.41 22.89 7.25
C ARG A 228 -8.63 21.99 6.03
N PHE A 229 -9.47 20.97 6.17
CA PHE A 229 -9.89 20.10 5.09
C PHE A 229 -11.42 20.07 5.02
N ALA A 230 -11.94 20.22 3.81
CA ALA A 230 -13.37 20.13 3.51
C ALA A 230 -13.64 18.92 2.62
N LYS A 231 -14.80 18.30 2.82
CA LYS A 231 -15.28 17.22 1.97
C LYS A 231 -15.64 17.80 0.60
N LEU A 232 -15.04 17.25 -0.46
CA LEU A 232 -15.22 17.70 -1.83
C LEU A 232 -16.28 16.88 -2.57
N CYS A 233 -16.24 15.55 -2.42
CA CYS A 233 -17.25 14.65 -2.99
C CYS A 233 -17.30 13.29 -2.26
N ASP A 234 -18.40 12.59 -2.50
CA ASP A 234 -18.59 11.19 -2.14
C ASP A 234 -18.14 10.30 -3.30
N LEU A 235 -17.48 9.18 -2.99
CA LEU A 235 -17.30 8.11 -3.97
C LEU A 235 -18.68 7.49 -4.26
N PRO A 236 -18.92 7.05 -5.51
CA PRO A 236 -20.14 6.32 -5.86
C PRO A 236 -20.35 5.12 -4.92
N GLU A 237 -21.61 4.78 -4.64
CA GLU A 237 -21.95 3.76 -3.65
C GLU A 237 -21.33 2.38 -3.99
N HIS A 238 -20.79 1.73 -2.95
CA HIS A 238 -20.28 0.37 -3.01
C HIS A 238 -21.23 -0.60 -2.30
N ASN A 239 -21.39 -1.80 -2.84
CA ASN A 239 -22.28 -2.82 -2.27
C ASN A 239 -21.53 -3.72 -1.27
N GLY A 240 -20.68 -3.14 -0.43
CA GLY A 240 -19.85 -3.88 0.53
C GLY A 240 -18.69 -3.08 1.07
N LEU A 241 -17.92 -3.71 1.97
CA LEU A 241 -16.74 -3.08 2.56
C LEU A 241 -15.67 -2.82 1.51
N ILE A 242 -15.18 -1.60 1.43
CA ILE A 242 -14.05 -1.24 0.59
C ILE A 242 -12.77 -1.60 1.37
N ARG A 243 -11.95 -2.50 0.81
CA ARG A 243 -10.75 -3.06 1.45
C ARG A 243 -9.48 -2.25 1.18
N SER A 244 -9.46 -1.55 0.05
CA SER A 244 -8.28 -0.81 -0.41
C SER A 244 -8.70 0.30 -1.35
N VAL A 245 -8.05 1.44 -1.21
CA VAL A 245 -8.13 2.58 -2.13
C VAL A 245 -6.72 2.89 -2.61
N SER A 246 -6.57 3.28 -3.87
CA SER A 246 -5.31 3.81 -4.36
C SER A 246 -5.53 4.90 -5.41
N TRP A 247 -4.78 5.98 -5.27
CA TRP A 247 -4.87 7.16 -6.12
C TRP A 247 -3.73 7.13 -7.15
N ALA A 248 -4.08 7.17 -8.43
CA ALA A 248 -3.09 7.07 -9.49
C ALA A 248 -2.25 8.37 -9.65
N PRO A 249 -0.93 8.26 -9.80
CA PRO A 249 -0.08 9.36 -10.28
C PRO A 249 -0.57 9.90 -11.62
N SER A 250 -0.97 11.18 -11.69
CA SER A 250 -1.59 11.77 -12.89
C SER A 250 -0.59 12.20 -13.97
N MET A 251 0.59 11.60 -14.04
CA MET A 251 1.67 12.02 -14.96
C MET A 251 1.16 12.16 -16.41
N GLY A 252 0.97 13.40 -16.87
CA GLY A 252 0.48 13.73 -18.22
C GLY A 252 -1.04 13.69 -18.42
N ARG A 253 -1.85 13.49 -17.38
CA ARG A 253 -3.32 13.50 -17.41
C ARG A 253 -3.87 14.77 -16.78
N SER A 254 -4.93 15.32 -17.38
CA SER A 254 -5.70 16.46 -16.82
C SER A 254 -6.76 16.04 -15.80
N TYR A 255 -6.85 14.75 -15.49
CA TYR A 255 -7.81 14.17 -14.58
C TYR A 255 -7.12 13.18 -13.66
N HIS A 256 -7.75 12.93 -12.52
CA HIS A 256 -7.30 11.96 -11.53
C HIS A 256 -7.99 10.61 -11.75
N LEU A 257 -7.28 9.53 -11.44
CA LEU A 257 -7.88 8.19 -11.35
C LEU A 257 -7.76 7.68 -9.93
N ILE A 258 -8.85 7.12 -9.41
CA ILE A 258 -8.90 6.48 -8.10
C ILE A 258 -9.42 5.07 -8.32
N ALA A 259 -8.72 4.06 -7.79
CA ALA A 259 -9.15 2.68 -7.80
C ALA A 259 -9.60 2.25 -6.41
N THR A 260 -10.65 1.46 -6.35
CA THR A 260 -11.15 0.84 -5.12
C THR A 260 -11.32 -0.66 -5.32
N GLY A 261 -10.90 -1.44 -4.32
CA GLY A 261 -11.16 -2.87 -4.22
C GLY A 261 -12.21 -3.11 -3.15
N CYS A 262 -13.29 -3.79 -3.51
CA CYS A 262 -14.43 -3.99 -2.64
C CYS A 262 -14.66 -5.48 -2.32
N LYS A 263 -15.31 -5.71 -1.18
CA LYS A 263 -15.79 -7.01 -0.72
C LYS A 263 -16.82 -7.64 -1.66
N ASP A 264 -17.54 -6.85 -2.45
CA ASP A 264 -18.48 -7.34 -3.47
C ASP A 264 -17.78 -8.04 -4.65
N GLY A 265 -16.46 -8.00 -4.71
CA GLY A 265 -15.62 -8.58 -5.75
C GLY A 265 -15.37 -7.70 -6.97
N TYR A 266 -15.91 -6.48 -6.94
CA TYR A 266 -15.68 -5.50 -7.98
C TYR A 266 -14.47 -4.62 -7.66
N ILE A 267 -13.66 -4.40 -8.69
CA ILE A 267 -12.70 -3.31 -8.75
C ILE A 267 -13.39 -2.17 -9.49
N ARG A 268 -13.51 -1.02 -8.84
CA ARG A 268 -14.06 0.18 -9.47
C ARG A 268 -12.96 1.20 -9.70
N ILE A 269 -12.90 1.73 -10.91
CA ILE A 269 -11.99 2.81 -11.29
C ILE A 269 -12.84 4.04 -11.56
N PHE A 270 -12.52 5.12 -10.87
CA PHE A 270 -13.19 6.39 -10.98
C PHE A 270 -12.29 7.40 -11.68
N LYS A 271 -12.90 8.17 -12.59
CA LYS A 271 -12.29 9.33 -13.23
C LYS A 271 -12.80 10.58 -12.53
N ALA A 272 -11.89 11.29 -11.90
CA ALA A 272 -12.17 12.52 -11.18
C ALA A 272 -11.63 13.72 -11.99
N VAL A 273 -12.53 14.60 -12.42
CA VAL A 273 -12.22 15.83 -13.17
C VAL A 273 -12.55 17.03 -12.30
N GLU A 274 -11.55 17.88 -12.10
CA GLU A 274 -11.71 19.13 -11.34
C GLU A 274 -12.40 20.19 -12.21
N HIS A 275 -13.47 20.80 -11.69
CA HIS A 275 -14.21 21.88 -12.35
C HIS A 275 -14.64 22.92 -11.32
N ASP A 276 -14.14 24.16 -11.44
CA ASP A 276 -14.53 25.33 -10.63
C ASP A 276 -14.83 25.00 -9.15
N ASN A 277 -13.85 24.42 -8.46
CA ASN A 277 -13.93 24.07 -7.03
C ASN A 277 -14.83 22.87 -6.68
N SER A 278 -15.21 22.06 -7.67
CA SER A 278 -15.91 20.79 -7.50
C SER A 278 -15.17 19.66 -8.19
N LEU A 279 -15.31 18.44 -7.69
CA LEU A 279 -14.75 17.25 -8.34
C LEU A 279 -15.89 16.43 -8.92
N LYS A 280 -15.96 16.38 -10.25
CA LYS A 280 -16.89 15.48 -10.92
C LYS A 280 -16.27 14.09 -10.97
N MET A 281 -16.94 13.12 -10.36
CA MET A 281 -16.52 11.72 -10.37
C MET A 281 -17.42 10.89 -11.28
N ASP A 282 -16.80 10.25 -12.29
CA ASP A 282 -17.47 9.33 -13.20
C ASP A 282 -16.86 7.92 -13.04
N VAL A 283 -17.70 6.89 -12.99
CA VAL A 283 -17.24 5.49 -13.02
C VAL A 283 -16.78 5.16 -14.44
N VAL A 284 -15.49 4.83 -14.61
CA VAL A 284 -14.93 4.47 -15.93
C VAL A 284 -14.74 2.98 -16.11
N ALA A 285 -14.64 2.21 -15.02
CA ALA A 285 -14.63 0.76 -15.11
C ALA A 285 -15.18 0.11 -13.84
N GLU A 286 -15.89 -0.99 -14.05
CA GLU A 286 -16.26 -1.96 -13.03
C GLU A 286 -15.78 -3.33 -13.51
N LEU A 287 -14.84 -3.92 -12.78
CA LEU A 287 -14.15 -5.15 -13.18
C LEU A 287 -14.45 -6.22 -12.14
N ASN A 288 -15.04 -7.34 -12.55
CA ASN A 288 -15.49 -8.42 -11.67
C ASN A 288 -14.80 -9.76 -11.97
N ASP A 289 -13.60 -9.72 -12.57
CA ASP A 289 -12.92 -10.95 -12.96
C ASP A 289 -12.48 -11.80 -11.75
N HIS A 290 -12.37 -11.21 -10.56
CA HIS A 290 -12.06 -11.97 -9.33
C HIS A 290 -13.25 -12.81 -8.86
N GLY A 291 -14.49 -12.32 -8.98
CA GLY A 291 -15.68 -13.02 -8.50
C GLY A 291 -15.70 -13.26 -6.98
N SER A 292 -14.78 -12.65 -6.23
CA SER A 292 -14.57 -12.79 -4.79
C SER A 292 -13.95 -11.51 -4.23
N GLU A 293 -13.86 -11.37 -2.90
CA GLU A 293 -13.37 -10.14 -2.26
C GLU A 293 -12.00 -9.69 -2.82
N VAL A 294 -11.89 -8.41 -3.16
CA VAL A 294 -10.63 -7.81 -3.59
C VAL A 294 -9.97 -7.13 -2.40
N TRP A 295 -8.84 -7.65 -1.95
CA TRP A 295 -8.15 -7.19 -0.74
C TRP A 295 -7.28 -5.97 -0.95
N ARG A 296 -6.58 -5.92 -2.10
CA ARG A 296 -5.60 -4.87 -2.39
C ARG A 296 -5.73 -4.41 -3.82
N VAL A 297 -5.64 -3.09 -3.99
CA VAL A 297 -5.50 -2.43 -5.29
C VAL A 297 -4.38 -1.42 -5.19
N GLN A 298 -3.49 -1.38 -6.19
CA GLN A 298 -2.37 -0.43 -6.17
C GLN A 298 -1.99 -0.01 -7.59
N TRP A 299 -1.81 1.30 -7.78
CA TRP A 299 -1.27 1.82 -9.03
C TRP A 299 0.23 1.68 -9.11
N ASN A 300 0.74 1.49 -10.33
CA ASN A 300 2.17 1.64 -10.57
C ASN A 300 2.61 3.12 -10.42
N PRO A 301 3.92 3.40 -10.27
CA PRO A 301 4.42 4.76 -10.07
C PRO A 301 4.09 5.74 -11.22
N THR A 302 3.80 5.24 -12.41
CA THR A 302 3.39 6.07 -13.56
C THR A 302 1.88 6.25 -13.69
N GLY A 303 1.08 5.52 -12.89
CA GLY A 303 -0.38 5.52 -12.94
C GLY A 303 -0.99 4.93 -14.22
N THR A 304 -0.25 4.10 -14.95
CA THR A 304 -0.64 3.47 -16.23
C THR A 304 -1.16 2.03 -16.08
N ILE A 305 -0.74 1.32 -15.04
CA ILE A 305 -1.11 -0.07 -14.75
C ILE A 305 -1.65 -0.11 -13.32
N LEU A 306 -2.78 -0.80 -13.13
CA LEU A 306 -3.36 -1.11 -11.83
C LEU A 306 -3.09 -2.58 -11.53
N SER A 307 -2.64 -2.92 -10.33
CA SER A 307 -2.64 -4.28 -9.81
C SER A 307 -3.82 -4.51 -8.87
N SER A 308 -4.38 -5.71 -8.90
CA SER A 308 -5.39 -6.15 -7.94
C SER A 308 -5.09 -7.55 -7.44
N ALA A 309 -5.39 -7.80 -6.17
CA ALA A 309 -5.29 -9.11 -5.53
C ALA A 309 -6.58 -9.43 -4.78
N GLY A 310 -7.07 -10.65 -4.92
CA GLY A 310 -8.33 -11.10 -4.30
C GLY A 310 -8.23 -12.48 -3.67
N ASP A 311 -9.35 -12.93 -3.10
CA ASP A 311 -9.52 -14.26 -2.49
C ASP A 311 -9.32 -15.43 -3.46
N ASP A 312 -9.41 -15.19 -4.77
CA ASP A 312 -9.13 -16.20 -5.81
C ASP A 312 -7.66 -16.66 -5.84
N GLY A 313 -6.78 -16.02 -5.06
CA GLY A 313 -5.36 -16.35 -4.99
C GLY A 313 -4.59 -15.88 -6.23
N LYS A 314 -5.17 -14.94 -6.98
CA LYS A 314 -4.63 -14.41 -8.24
C LYS A 314 -4.31 -12.94 -8.11
N VAL A 315 -3.24 -12.53 -8.77
CA VAL A 315 -2.92 -11.11 -8.97
C VAL A 315 -3.16 -10.77 -10.42
N ARG A 316 -3.98 -9.75 -10.68
CA ARG A 316 -4.28 -9.27 -12.04
C ARG A 316 -3.67 -7.90 -12.27
N LEU A 317 -3.19 -7.69 -13.49
CA LEU A 317 -2.71 -6.39 -13.96
C LEU A 317 -3.67 -5.84 -15.01
N TRP A 318 -4.10 -4.60 -14.81
CA TRP A 318 -5.07 -3.93 -15.65
C TRP A 318 -4.45 -2.75 -16.36
N LYS A 319 -4.82 -2.58 -17.63
CA LYS A 319 -4.40 -1.43 -18.43
C LYS A 319 -5.57 -0.88 -19.21
N CYS A 320 -5.56 0.43 -19.38
CA CYS A 320 -6.53 1.14 -20.20
C CYS A 320 -6.06 1.18 -21.65
N ASN A 321 -6.96 0.81 -22.57
CA ASN A 321 -6.74 0.90 -24.00
C ASN A 321 -6.98 2.32 -24.53
N TYR A 322 -6.62 2.57 -25.78
CA TYR A 322 -6.85 3.87 -26.44
C TYR A 322 -8.33 4.27 -26.54
N MET A 323 -9.25 3.31 -26.43
CA MET A 323 -10.70 3.55 -26.38
C MET A 323 -11.23 3.88 -24.98
N ASN A 324 -10.35 4.04 -23.99
CA ASN A 324 -10.68 4.20 -22.57
C ASN A 324 -11.33 2.98 -21.91
N GLU A 325 -11.21 1.80 -22.51
CA GLU A 325 -11.67 0.53 -21.94
C GLU A 325 -10.55 -0.13 -21.13
N TRP A 326 -10.91 -0.67 -19.97
CA TRP A 326 -9.99 -1.38 -19.10
C TRP A 326 -9.98 -2.87 -19.40
N GLN A 327 -8.79 -3.44 -19.56
CA GLN A 327 -8.61 -4.87 -19.84
C GLN A 327 -7.57 -5.48 -18.91
N CYS A 328 -7.78 -6.75 -18.56
CA CYS A 328 -6.81 -7.56 -17.86
C CYS A 328 -5.68 -7.94 -18.84
N MET A 329 -4.47 -7.45 -18.58
CA MET A 329 -3.28 -7.71 -19.40
C MET A 329 -2.60 -9.02 -19.03
N SER A 330 -2.61 -9.36 -17.75
CA SER A 330 -1.95 -10.55 -17.24
C SER A 330 -2.55 -11.00 -15.92
N GLU A 331 -2.55 -12.31 -15.71
CA GLU A 331 -2.94 -12.95 -14.47
C GLU A 331 -1.75 -13.75 -13.93
N ILE A 332 -1.43 -13.55 -12.66
CA ILE A 332 -0.34 -14.20 -11.95
C ILE A 332 -0.96 -15.11 -10.90
N ASN A 333 -0.73 -16.42 -11.03
CA ASN A 333 -1.22 -17.42 -10.10
C ASN A 333 -0.13 -17.79 -9.09
N THR A 334 -0.51 -17.88 -7.82
CA THR A 334 0.38 -18.27 -6.72
C THR A 334 0.79 -19.75 -6.77
N SER A 335 0.03 -20.61 -7.46
CA SER A 335 0.28 -22.05 -7.55
C SER A 335 1.48 -22.45 -8.44
N ASN A 336 1.99 -21.55 -9.28
CA ASN A 336 3.08 -21.88 -10.20
C ASN A 336 4.48 -21.92 -9.54
N GLY A 337 4.58 -21.64 -8.23
CA GLY A 337 5.85 -21.61 -7.48
C GLY A 337 6.04 -22.75 -6.46
N VAL A 338 5.05 -23.61 -6.27
CA VAL A 338 5.16 -24.77 -5.37
C VAL A 338 5.25 -26.01 -6.24
N GLU A 339 6.48 -26.43 -6.59
CA GLU A 339 6.71 -27.82 -6.96
C GLU A 339 6.26 -28.67 -5.77
N GLN A 340 5.12 -29.35 -5.90
CA GLN A 340 4.72 -30.35 -4.94
C GLN A 340 5.84 -31.41 -4.90
N PRO A 341 6.34 -31.80 -3.71
CA PRO A 341 7.22 -32.96 -3.64
C PRO A 341 6.45 -34.13 -4.21
N GLY A 342 6.96 -34.71 -5.30
CA GLY A 342 6.34 -35.83 -5.98
C GLY A 342 6.01 -36.92 -4.97
N THR A 343 4.72 -37.23 -4.86
CA THR A 343 4.30 -38.49 -4.27
C THR A 343 4.77 -39.60 -5.21
N ASP A 344 5.98 -40.11 -4.96
CA ASP A 344 6.40 -41.40 -5.49
C ASP A 344 5.45 -42.46 -4.92
N ASP A 345 4.42 -42.81 -5.69
CA ASP A 345 3.59 -43.99 -5.45
C ASP A 345 4.46 -45.25 -5.66
N PRO A 346 4.73 -46.05 -4.61
CA PRO A 346 5.50 -47.27 -4.75
C PRO A 346 4.56 -48.43 -5.07
N GLU A 347 3.79 -48.36 -6.16
CA GLU A 347 2.92 -49.49 -6.55
C GLU A 347 2.83 -49.65 -8.08
N SER A 348 3.98 -49.81 -8.74
CA SER A 348 4.02 -50.39 -10.09
C SER A 348 5.27 -51.24 -10.36
N ALA A 349 5.68 -52.05 -9.38
CA ALA A 349 6.58 -53.17 -9.63
C ALA A 349 5.78 -54.39 -10.10
N GLN A 350 5.38 -54.41 -11.38
CA GLN A 350 4.85 -55.62 -12.01
C GLN A 350 5.96 -56.67 -12.12
N PHE A 351 5.83 -57.73 -11.32
CA PHE A 351 6.52 -59.01 -11.49
C PHE A 351 6.24 -59.57 -12.91
N ARG A 352 7.28 -59.68 -13.73
CA ARG A 352 7.31 -60.66 -14.84
C ARG A 352 8.08 -61.89 -14.38
N SER A 353 7.36 -62.97 -14.10
CA SER A 353 7.92 -64.32 -14.01
C SER A 353 8.23 -64.87 -15.41
N PRO A 354 9.34 -65.60 -15.60
CA PRO A 354 9.58 -66.37 -16.81
C PRO A 354 9.07 -67.81 -16.61
N ALA A 355 8.46 -68.38 -17.65
CA ALA A 355 8.17 -69.81 -17.72
C ALA A 355 8.22 -70.25 -19.20
N PRO A 356 8.39 -71.55 -19.46
CA PRO A 356 9.39 -72.48 -18.93
C PRO A 356 10.54 -72.74 -19.91
#